data_AF-A0A075HZI1-F1
#
_entry.id   AF-A0A075HZI1-F1
#
_cell.length_a   1.000
_cell.length_b   1.000
_cell.length_c   1.000
_cell.angle_alpha   90.00
_cell.angle_beta   90.00
_cell.angle_gamma   90.00
#
_symmetry.space_group_name_H-M   'P 1'
#
loop_
_entity.id
_entity.type
_entity.pdbx_description
1 polymer ?
#
loop_
_entity_poly.entity_id
_entity_poly.type
_entity_poly.pdbx_seq_one_letter_code
_entity_poly.pdbx_strand_id
1 'polypeptide(L)'
;MSDEEDDTFDDLPLPPLPPGLSIPPPPPPLSPLDMEIPEIPPMPTPPPPPGISLSETEVSHSTVSNEPEDDDFQSAWERRKSENPALATEKRDQMYGHIDRIATGEVGTLLDRFSDRFGSELDREIIVLRKKQQQDMRDIKPTVELISPPDEEFEEEMVEEESMDEETTDEDNFANFFVVVNDLLGGMPDDFVESFVASDDFSLFESVGSDPEGTSEDDRSSFFQMINRVLGELPDDMVKEFVQSPGFGVFQEMGTIYGE
;
A
#
# COMPACT_ATOMS: atom_id res chain seq x y z
N MET A 1 26.72 -58.38 -8.78
CA MET A 1 27.08 -57.85 -7.45
C MET A 1 26.30 -56.58 -7.28
N SER A 2 25.54 -56.56 -6.20
CA SER A 2 24.62 -55.51 -5.74
C SER A 2 25.35 -54.25 -5.26
N ASP A 3 24.61 -53.16 -5.13
CA ASP A 3 24.74 -52.00 -4.20
C ASP A 3 23.85 -50.90 -4.84
N GLU A 4 22.60 -50.64 -4.44
CA GLU A 4 22.05 -50.20 -3.13
C GLU A 4 22.75 -48.95 -2.58
N GLU A 5 22.47 -47.78 -3.15
CA GLU A 5 22.67 -46.47 -2.51
C GLU A 5 21.47 -45.54 -2.80
N ASP A 6 20.31 -45.94 -2.28
CA ASP A 6 19.27 -45.04 -1.80
C ASP A 6 19.43 -44.97 -0.25
N ASP A 7 18.94 -43.91 0.40
CA ASP A 7 18.89 -43.75 1.88
C ASP A 7 20.16 -43.29 2.65
N THR A 8 20.75 -42.13 2.32
CA THR A 8 21.64 -41.42 3.29
C THR A 8 21.41 -39.91 3.43
N PHE A 9 20.46 -39.32 2.71
CA PHE A 9 20.17 -37.88 2.84
C PHE A 9 19.22 -37.56 4.02
N ASP A 10 18.67 -38.58 4.69
CA ASP A 10 17.69 -38.43 5.78
C ASP A 10 18.35 -38.36 7.19
N ASP A 11 19.66 -38.57 7.31
CA ASP A 11 20.40 -38.60 8.59
C ASP A 11 21.27 -37.35 8.85
N LEU A 12 20.88 -36.19 8.30
CA LEU A 12 21.48 -34.91 8.68
C LEU A 12 20.68 -34.31 9.85
N PRO A 13 21.32 -33.91 10.96
CA PRO A 13 20.60 -33.33 12.09
C PRO A 13 19.92 -32.03 11.64
N LEU A 14 18.59 -31.99 11.78
CA LEU A 14 17.81 -30.80 11.47
C LEU A 14 18.32 -29.61 12.31
N PRO A 15 18.47 -28.41 11.70
CA PRO A 15 18.92 -27.23 12.42
C PRO A 15 17.98 -26.91 13.59
N PRO A 16 18.49 -26.30 14.67
CA PRO A 16 17.67 -25.94 15.82
C PRO A 16 16.56 -24.98 15.38
N LEU A 17 15.33 -25.29 15.82
CA LEU A 17 14.15 -24.46 15.55
C LEU A 17 14.36 -23.04 16.12
N PRO A 18 14.02 -21.98 15.38
CA PRO A 18 14.16 -20.61 15.85
C PRO A 18 13.29 -20.39 17.10
N PRO A 19 13.84 -19.72 18.14
CA PRO A 19 13.09 -19.48 19.37
C PRO A 19 11.88 -18.58 19.07
N GLY A 20 10.67 -19.05 19.43
CA GLY A 20 9.44 -18.25 19.42
C GLY A 20 8.25 -18.79 18.61
N LEU A 21 8.42 -19.85 17.80
CA LEU A 21 7.32 -20.48 17.06
C LEU A 21 6.95 -21.83 17.67
N SER A 22 5.89 -21.86 18.48
CA SER A 22 5.25 -23.10 18.92
C SER A 22 4.48 -23.73 17.75
N ILE A 23 5.09 -24.67 17.05
CA ILE A 23 4.40 -25.50 16.06
C ILE A 23 3.36 -26.36 16.80
N PRO A 24 2.05 -26.25 16.47
CA PRO A 24 1.05 -27.15 17.04
C PRO A 24 1.34 -28.59 16.60
N PRO A 25 1.03 -29.60 17.44
CA PRO A 25 1.34 -30.99 17.11
C PRO A 25 0.66 -31.41 15.81
N PRO A 26 1.34 -32.17 14.94
CA PRO A 26 0.75 -32.66 13.71
C PRO A 26 -0.46 -33.55 14.02
N PRO A 27 -1.56 -33.45 13.25
CA PRO A 27 -2.72 -34.31 13.44
C PRO A 27 -2.34 -35.79 13.24
N PRO A 28 -2.95 -36.71 14.01
CA PRO A 28 -2.65 -38.13 13.88
C PRO A 28 -2.97 -38.64 12.46
N PRO A 29 -2.20 -39.61 11.94
CA PRO A 29 -2.48 -40.20 10.64
C PRO A 29 -3.87 -40.85 10.67
N LEU A 30 -4.72 -40.45 9.72
CA LEU A 30 -6.03 -41.05 9.53
C LEU A 30 -5.84 -42.51 9.10
N SER A 31 -6.21 -43.45 9.97
CA SER A 31 -6.25 -44.88 9.65
C SER A 31 -7.17 -45.12 8.43
N PRO A 32 -6.81 -46.04 7.51
CA PRO A 32 -7.72 -46.46 6.45
C PRO A 32 -8.75 -47.44 7.03
N LEU A 33 -10.02 -47.34 6.58
CA LEU A 33 -11.25 -48.04 7.00
C LEU A 33 -12.13 -47.14 7.89
N ASP A 34 -13.39 -46.86 7.59
CA ASP A 34 -14.41 -47.71 6.95
C ASP A 34 -15.45 -46.82 6.23
N MET A 35 -15.96 -47.28 5.10
CA MET A 35 -17.08 -46.63 4.41
C MET A 35 -18.37 -46.92 5.18
N GLU A 36 -18.77 -46.04 6.09
CA GLU A 36 -20.16 -46.00 6.55
C GLU A 36 -20.78 -44.66 6.17
N ILE A 37 -21.54 -44.71 5.07
CA ILE A 37 -22.45 -43.65 4.63
C ILE A 37 -23.51 -43.50 5.72
N PRO A 38 -23.63 -42.34 6.39
CA PRO A 38 -24.79 -42.10 7.24
C PRO A 38 -26.02 -41.92 6.32
N GLU A 39 -26.97 -42.84 6.46
CA GLU A 39 -28.25 -42.86 5.78
C GLU A 39 -29.04 -41.58 6.12
N ILE A 40 -29.30 -40.76 5.09
CA ILE A 40 -30.05 -39.51 5.23
C ILE A 40 -31.53 -39.90 5.42
N PRO A 41 -32.25 -39.42 6.46
CA PRO A 41 -33.67 -39.70 6.60
C PRO A 41 -34.47 -39.13 5.41
N PRO A 42 -35.53 -39.81 4.92
CA PRO A 42 -36.28 -39.33 3.78
C PRO A 42 -36.96 -38.00 4.10
N MET A 43 -36.72 -37.00 3.23
CA MET A 43 -37.34 -35.69 3.29
C MET A 43 -38.87 -35.80 3.11
N PRO A 44 -39.69 -35.01 3.83
CA PRO A 44 -41.14 -35.05 3.65
C PRO A 44 -41.51 -34.64 2.22
N THR A 45 -42.35 -35.43 1.56
CA THR A 45 -42.87 -35.12 0.22
C THR A 45 -43.79 -33.90 0.28
N PRO A 46 -43.71 -32.98 -0.70
CA PRO A 46 -44.59 -31.82 -0.76
C PRO A 46 -46.05 -32.25 -1.05
N PRO A 47 -47.05 -31.55 -0.48
CA PRO A 47 -48.45 -31.85 -0.74
C PRO A 47 -48.80 -31.57 -2.22
N PRO A 48 -49.68 -32.38 -2.84
CA PRO A 48 -50.11 -32.15 -4.22
C PRO A 48 -50.90 -30.84 -4.35
N PRO A 49 -50.83 -30.15 -5.51
CA PRO A 49 -51.51 -28.88 -5.73
C PRO A 49 -53.03 -29.07 -5.63
N PRO A 50 -53.74 -28.25 -4.83
CA PRO A 50 -55.19 -28.32 -4.74
C PRO A 50 -55.82 -27.87 -6.06
N GLY A 51 -56.67 -28.75 -6.61
CA GLY A 51 -57.45 -28.50 -7.81
C GLY A 51 -58.41 -27.31 -7.62
N ILE A 52 -58.44 -26.46 -8.64
CA ILE A 52 -59.53 -25.53 -8.92
C ILE A 52 -60.88 -26.25 -8.89
N SER A 53 -61.68 -26.00 -7.85
CA SER A 53 -63.11 -26.25 -7.88
C SER A 53 -63.82 -24.90 -7.75
N LEU A 54 -64.33 -24.41 -8.87
CA LEU A 54 -65.21 -23.25 -8.91
C LEU A 54 -66.56 -23.64 -8.33
N SER A 55 -66.87 -23.14 -7.13
CA SER A 55 -68.22 -23.18 -6.56
C SER A 55 -68.49 -21.87 -5.83
N GLU A 56 -69.33 -21.07 -6.48
CA GLU A 56 -70.20 -20.01 -5.99
C GLU A 56 -70.56 -20.07 -4.49
N THR A 57 -70.60 -18.90 -3.81
CA THR A 57 -71.71 -18.43 -2.91
C THR A 57 -71.20 -17.58 -1.73
N GLU A 58 -71.69 -16.33 -1.73
CA GLU A 58 -72.06 -15.44 -0.62
C GLU A 58 -71.04 -14.63 0.23
N VAL A 59 -71.08 -13.33 -0.07
CA VAL A 59 -71.07 -12.12 0.78
C VAL A 59 -71.31 -12.33 2.28
N SER A 60 -70.42 -11.76 3.13
CA SER A 60 -70.80 -10.93 4.30
C SER A 60 -69.61 -10.42 5.15
N HIS A 61 -69.66 -9.10 5.45
CA HIS A 61 -69.24 -8.41 6.69
C HIS A 61 -67.72 -8.28 7.01
N SER A 62 -67.15 -7.15 7.49
CA SER A 62 -67.64 -5.82 7.91
C SER A 62 -66.50 -4.78 7.87
N THR A 63 -66.92 -3.52 7.84
CA THR A 63 -66.23 -2.22 7.93
C THR A 63 -65.43 -1.93 9.21
N VAL A 64 -64.36 -1.10 9.11
CA VAL A 64 -63.93 0.05 9.98
C VAL A 64 -62.67 0.66 9.31
N SER A 65 -62.77 1.74 8.52
CA SER A 65 -62.47 3.15 8.85
C SER A 65 -61.14 3.43 9.59
N ASN A 66 -60.09 3.84 8.85
CA ASN A 66 -59.48 5.19 8.96
C ASN A 66 -58.38 5.42 7.90
N GLU A 67 -58.45 6.59 7.26
CA GLU A 67 -57.42 7.32 6.48
C GLU A 67 -56.87 6.73 5.16
N PRO A 68 -56.76 7.53 4.09
CA PRO A 68 -56.04 7.16 2.88
C PRO A 68 -54.57 7.54 3.06
N GLU A 69 -53.78 6.68 3.67
CA GLU A 69 -52.38 6.63 3.26
C GLU A 69 -52.38 5.76 2.01
N ASP A 70 -52.04 6.38 0.88
CA ASP A 70 -51.74 5.67 -0.35
C ASP A 70 -50.52 4.78 -0.09
N ASP A 71 -50.74 3.63 0.56
CA ASP A 71 -49.84 2.48 0.56
C ASP A 71 -49.88 1.91 -0.85
N ASP A 72 -49.30 2.66 -1.79
CA ASP A 72 -49.03 2.17 -3.12
C ASP A 72 -48.33 0.82 -2.99
N PHE A 73 -48.73 -0.16 -3.80
CA PHE A 73 -48.11 -1.48 -3.78
C PHE A 73 -46.59 -1.39 -3.87
N GLN A 74 -46.05 -0.34 -4.50
CA GLN A 74 -44.63 0.01 -4.50
C GLN A 74 -44.07 0.32 -3.11
N SER A 75 -44.73 1.13 -2.29
CA SER A 75 -44.32 1.47 -0.92
C SER A 75 -44.28 0.23 -0.01
N ALA A 76 -45.27 -0.65 -0.11
CA ALA A 76 -45.28 -1.92 0.61
C ALA A 76 -44.15 -2.87 0.14
N TRP A 77 -43.84 -2.84 -1.16
CA TRP A 77 -42.76 -3.63 -1.75
C TRP A 77 -41.37 -3.09 -1.38
N GLU A 78 -41.21 -1.76 -1.35
CA GLU A 78 -39.98 -1.08 -0.93
C GLU A 78 -39.70 -1.29 0.55
N ARG A 79 -40.72 -1.24 1.42
CA ARG A 79 -40.59 -1.63 2.83
C ARG A 79 -40.12 -3.08 2.96
N ARG A 80 -40.75 -3.99 2.22
CA ARG A 80 -40.38 -5.41 2.25
C ARG A 80 -38.96 -5.68 1.71
N LYS A 81 -38.51 -4.91 0.73
CA LYS A 81 -37.14 -4.94 0.19
C LYS A 81 -36.12 -4.43 1.21
N SER A 82 -36.47 -3.38 1.95
CA SER A 82 -35.61 -2.79 2.97
C SER A 82 -35.47 -3.69 4.20
N GLU A 83 -36.53 -4.43 4.54
CA GLU A 83 -36.55 -5.40 5.65
C GLU A 83 -35.92 -6.76 5.28
N ASN A 84 -35.83 -7.11 3.99
CA ASN A 84 -35.19 -8.33 3.52
C ASN A 84 -34.00 -8.01 2.60
N PRO A 85 -32.75 -7.97 3.13
CA PRO A 85 -31.56 -7.73 2.32
C PRO A 85 -31.34 -8.81 1.25
N ALA A 86 -31.97 -9.98 1.37
CA ALA A 86 -31.98 -11.00 0.33
C ALA A 86 -32.75 -10.61 -0.95
N LEU A 87 -33.59 -9.57 -0.90
CA LEU A 87 -34.38 -9.04 -2.01
C LEU A 87 -33.82 -7.72 -2.58
N ALA A 88 -32.68 -7.25 -2.08
CA ALA A 88 -32.02 -6.04 -2.56
C ALA A 88 -31.71 -6.14 -4.06
N THR A 89 -31.93 -5.03 -4.78
CA THR A 89 -31.74 -4.95 -6.23
C THR A 89 -30.31 -5.30 -6.65
N GLU A 90 -29.33 -4.96 -5.82
CA GLU A 90 -27.91 -5.25 -6.04
C GLU A 90 -27.63 -6.75 -6.26
N LYS A 91 -28.21 -7.61 -5.42
CA LYS A 91 -28.11 -9.07 -5.57
C LYS A 91 -28.82 -9.57 -6.83
N ARG A 92 -29.94 -8.94 -7.20
CA ARG A 92 -30.68 -9.31 -8.42
C ARG A 92 -29.92 -8.93 -9.68
N ASP A 93 -29.39 -7.72 -9.74
CA ASP A 93 -28.62 -7.24 -10.89
C ASP A 93 -27.33 -8.07 -11.08
N GLN A 94 -26.71 -8.50 -9.98
CA GLN A 94 -25.62 -9.48 -9.99
C GLN A 94 -26.05 -10.84 -10.57
N MET A 95 -27.19 -11.39 -10.11
CA MET A 95 -27.72 -12.66 -10.64
C MET A 95 -28.09 -12.56 -12.13
N TYR A 96 -28.77 -11.49 -12.56
CA TYR A 96 -29.18 -11.32 -13.95
C TYR A 96 -27.99 -11.05 -14.88
N GLY A 97 -27.00 -10.28 -14.44
CA GLY A 97 -25.76 -10.09 -15.19
C GLY A 97 -24.98 -11.40 -15.33
N HIS A 98 -24.96 -12.26 -14.31
CA HIS A 98 -24.31 -13.58 -14.40
C HIS A 98 -25.03 -14.52 -15.38
N ILE A 99 -26.36 -14.52 -15.37
CA ILE A 99 -27.18 -15.37 -16.26
C ILE A 99 -27.03 -14.94 -17.74
N ASP A 100 -27.01 -13.65 -18.02
CA ASP A 100 -26.85 -13.12 -19.39
C ASP A 100 -25.47 -13.45 -19.98
N ARG A 101 -24.42 -13.43 -19.15
CA ARG A 101 -23.06 -13.85 -19.50
C ARG A 101 -22.96 -15.36 -19.81
N ILE A 102 -23.70 -16.19 -19.07
CA ILE A 102 -23.78 -17.64 -19.34
C ILE A 102 -24.53 -17.89 -20.66
N ALA A 103 -25.61 -17.15 -20.92
CA ALA A 103 -26.44 -17.31 -22.12
C ALA A 103 -25.72 -16.89 -23.41
N THR A 104 -24.86 -15.87 -23.33
CA THR A 104 -24.06 -15.37 -24.45
C THR A 104 -22.78 -16.17 -24.68
N GLY A 105 -22.42 -17.08 -23.77
CA GLY A 105 -21.20 -17.89 -23.84
C GLY A 105 -19.92 -17.11 -23.52
N GLU A 106 -20.04 -15.82 -23.17
CA GLU A 106 -18.94 -14.99 -22.71
C GLU A 106 -18.69 -15.26 -21.23
N VAL A 107 -18.02 -16.39 -21.01
CA VAL A 107 -17.41 -16.73 -19.75
C VAL A 107 -16.33 -15.68 -19.47
N GLY A 108 -16.68 -14.64 -18.71
CA GLY A 108 -15.71 -13.67 -18.21
C GLY A 108 -14.51 -14.35 -17.54
N THR A 109 -13.48 -13.57 -17.22
CA THR A 109 -12.27 -14.12 -16.59
C THR A 109 -12.62 -14.90 -15.31
N LEU A 110 -11.80 -15.89 -14.95
CA LEU A 110 -11.98 -16.65 -13.70
C LEU A 110 -12.17 -15.72 -12.48
N LEU A 111 -11.55 -14.52 -12.51
CA LEU A 111 -11.66 -13.50 -11.47
C LEU A 111 -13.08 -12.94 -11.29
N ASP A 112 -13.85 -12.76 -12.37
CA ASP A 112 -15.23 -12.26 -12.36
C ASP A 112 -16.18 -13.31 -11.75
N ARG A 113 -15.95 -14.59 -12.07
CA ARG A 113 -16.74 -15.72 -11.54
C ARG A 113 -16.52 -15.98 -10.05
N PHE A 114 -15.33 -15.69 -9.55
CA PHE A 114 -15.02 -15.84 -8.13
C PHE A 114 -15.16 -14.53 -7.35
N SER A 115 -15.63 -13.45 -7.97
CA SER A 115 -15.85 -12.18 -7.27
C SER A 115 -16.85 -12.28 -6.11
N ASP A 116 -17.69 -13.32 -6.10
CA ASP A 116 -18.65 -13.63 -5.03
C ASP A 116 -18.07 -14.54 -3.93
N ARG A 117 -16.92 -15.17 -4.18
CA ARG A 117 -16.28 -16.13 -3.24
C ARG A 117 -15.00 -15.59 -2.61
N PHE A 118 -14.29 -14.74 -3.34
CA PHE A 118 -13.32 -13.83 -2.75
C PHE A 118 -14.12 -12.64 -2.21
N GLY A 119 -13.77 -12.15 -1.03
CA GLY A 119 -14.52 -11.08 -0.37
C GLY A 119 -14.69 -9.84 -1.25
N SER A 120 -15.38 -8.83 -0.71
CA SER A 120 -15.66 -7.57 -1.41
C SER A 120 -14.42 -7.04 -2.15
N GLU A 121 -14.59 -6.25 -3.20
CA GLU A 121 -13.46 -5.65 -3.93
C GLU A 121 -12.41 -5.01 -2.99
N LEU A 122 -12.86 -4.48 -1.85
CA LEU A 122 -12.03 -4.00 -0.76
C LEU A 122 -11.07 -5.07 -0.20
N ASP A 123 -11.50 -6.32 0.00
CA ASP A 123 -10.62 -7.40 0.47
C ASP A 123 -9.55 -7.75 -0.58
N ARG A 124 -9.85 -7.60 -1.88
CA ARG A 124 -8.85 -7.77 -2.94
C ARG A 124 -7.80 -6.67 -2.87
N GLU A 125 -8.24 -5.43 -2.71
CA GLU A 125 -7.35 -4.28 -2.54
C GLU A 125 -6.51 -4.43 -1.26
N ILE A 126 -7.13 -4.84 -0.13
CA ILE A 126 -6.44 -5.11 1.13
C ILE A 126 -5.39 -6.21 0.97
N ILE A 127 -5.68 -7.29 0.24
CA ILE A 127 -4.70 -8.36 0.00
C ILE A 127 -3.53 -7.86 -0.83
N VAL A 128 -3.79 -7.10 -1.90
CA VAL A 128 -2.74 -6.51 -2.75
C VAL A 128 -1.90 -5.52 -1.93
N LEU A 129 -2.54 -4.65 -1.15
CA LEU A 129 -1.88 -3.67 -0.29
C LEU A 129 -1.07 -4.34 0.82
N ARG A 130 -1.63 -5.34 1.53
CA ARG A 130 -0.89 -6.10 2.56
C ARG A 130 0.27 -6.87 1.95
N LYS A 131 0.09 -7.47 0.78
CA LYS A 131 1.16 -8.17 0.07
C LYS A 131 2.27 -7.22 -0.33
N LYS A 132 1.94 -6.02 -0.82
CA LYS A 132 2.90 -4.97 -1.12
C LYS A 132 3.63 -4.51 0.16
N GLN A 133 2.90 -4.21 1.23
CA GLN A 133 3.49 -3.82 2.52
C GLN A 133 4.44 -4.88 3.07
N GLN A 134 4.10 -6.17 2.96
CA GLN A 134 4.99 -7.26 3.36
C GLN A 134 6.22 -7.37 2.48
N GLN A 135 6.09 -7.11 1.17
CA GLN A 135 7.23 -7.09 0.25
C GLN A 135 8.16 -5.91 0.58
N ASP A 136 7.59 -4.71 0.73
CA ASP A 136 8.33 -3.50 1.11
C ASP A 136 9.08 -3.72 2.44
N MET A 137 8.44 -4.33 3.45
CA MET A 137 9.10 -4.70 4.71
C MET A 137 10.28 -5.68 4.54
N ARG A 138 10.22 -6.57 3.55
CA ARG A 138 11.30 -7.55 3.28
C ARG A 138 12.43 -6.93 2.46
N ASP A 139 12.12 -5.92 1.65
CA ASP A 139 13.08 -5.23 0.80
C ASP A 139 13.92 -4.21 1.58
N ILE A 140 13.44 -3.76 2.75
CA ILE A 140 14.24 -2.98 3.70
C ILE A 140 15.40 -3.87 4.20
N LYS A 141 16.62 -3.54 3.77
CA LYS A 141 17.85 -4.14 4.31
C LYS A 141 17.90 -3.81 5.81
N PRO A 142 18.01 -4.80 6.71
CA PRO A 142 18.10 -4.52 8.14
C PRO A 142 19.40 -3.76 8.40
N THR A 143 19.29 -2.47 8.73
CA THR A 143 20.45 -1.68 9.15
C THR A 143 20.85 -2.11 10.55
N VAL A 144 22.14 -2.38 10.75
CA VAL A 144 22.70 -2.75 12.04
C VAL A 144 23.22 -1.47 12.67
N GLU A 145 22.39 -0.83 13.50
CA GLU A 145 22.87 0.23 14.37
C GLU A 145 23.64 -0.42 15.52
N LEU A 146 24.94 -0.13 15.60
CA LEU A 146 25.79 -0.55 16.71
C LEU A 146 25.34 0.24 17.94
N ILE A 147 24.57 -0.40 18.82
CA ILE A 147 24.24 0.17 20.12
C ILE A 147 25.53 0.19 20.95
N SER A 148 26.18 1.34 21.01
CA SER A 148 27.28 1.59 21.94
C SER A 148 26.81 1.32 23.37
N PRO A 149 27.64 0.67 24.21
CA PRO A 149 27.32 0.52 25.62
C PRO A 149 27.17 1.91 26.27
N PRO A 150 26.26 2.09 27.25
CA PRO A 150 26.05 3.38 27.87
C PRO A 150 27.21 3.65 28.83
N ASP A 151 28.15 4.52 28.45
CA ASP A 151 29.23 4.94 29.34
C ASP A 151 29.18 6.46 29.57
N GLU A 152 28.78 6.75 30.81
CA GLU A 152 29.29 7.74 31.77
C GLU A 152 30.07 8.96 31.22
N GLU A 153 29.59 10.15 31.65
CA GLU A 153 30.33 11.42 31.71
C GLU A 153 31.84 11.23 31.92
N PHE A 154 32.71 11.96 31.19
CA PHE A 154 33.84 12.77 31.69
C PHE A 154 34.81 13.18 30.55
N GLU A 155 34.96 14.50 30.39
CA GLU A 155 36.18 15.30 30.12
C GLU A 155 37.01 15.12 28.82
N GLU A 156 36.89 16.15 27.97
CA GLU A 156 37.93 17.10 27.50
C GLU A 156 39.30 16.61 26.96
N GLU A 157 39.59 17.08 25.73
CA GLU A 157 40.90 17.38 25.13
C GLU A 157 41.89 16.23 24.79
N MET A 158 42.04 15.94 23.50
CA MET A 158 43.18 16.37 22.67
C MET A 158 43.20 15.58 21.35
N VAL A 159 43.20 16.33 20.26
CA VAL A 159 43.46 15.87 18.89
C VAL A 159 44.86 15.26 18.76
N GLU A 160 44.94 14.05 18.22
CA GLU A 160 46.10 13.64 17.42
C GLU A 160 45.63 12.74 16.26
N GLU A 161 45.96 13.23 15.08
CA GLU A 161 45.67 12.80 13.72
C GLU A 161 46.28 11.41 13.43
N GLU A 162 45.43 10.39 13.26
CA GLU A 162 45.74 9.26 12.39
C GLU A 162 44.63 9.13 11.36
N SER A 163 44.93 9.72 10.20
CA SER A 163 44.36 9.41 8.89
C SER A 163 44.26 7.90 8.69
N MET A 164 43.05 7.37 8.84
CA MET A 164 42.58 6.28 7.99
C MET A 164 41.45 6.87 7.16
N ASP A 165 41.84 7.19 5.94
CA ASP A 165 41.03 7.38 4.74
C ASP A 165 39.95 6.28 4.67
N GLU A 166 38.85 6.47 5.38
CA GLU A 166 37.60 5.81 5.07
C GLU A 166 36.92 6.76 4.10
N GLU A 167 37.31 6.65 2.82
CA GLU A 167 36.50 7.11 1.70
C GLU A 167 35.16 6.37 1.81
N THR A 168 34.27 6.87 2.67
CA THR A 168 32.86 6.80 2.38
C THR A 168 32.71 7.69 1.16
N THR A 169 32.82 7.08 -0.01
CA THR A 169 32.01 7.51 -1.16
C THR A 169 30.54 7.32 -0.76
N ASP A 170 30.08 8.08 0.24
CA ASP A 170 28.77 8.69 0.20
C ASP A 170 28.85 9.54 -1.06
N GLU A 171 28.17 9.13 -2.12
CA GLU A 171 28.14 9.90 -3.36
C GLU A 171 27.84 11.36 -2.98
N ASP A 172 28.84 12.23 -3.09
CA ASP A 172 28.74 13.62 -2.68
C ASP A 172 27.77 14.32 -3.63
N ASN A 173 26.50 14.26 -3.27
CA ASN A 173 25.41 14.78 -4.06
C ASN A 173 25.44 16.31 -4.11
N PHE A 174 26.42 16.98 -3.49
CA PHE A 174 26.60 18.41 -3.58
C PHE A 174 26.87 18.88 -5.02
N ALA A 175 27.64 18.12 -5.82
CA ALA A 175 27.84 18.46 -7.23
C ALA A 175 26.52 18.40 -8.02
N ASN A 176 25.68 17.41 -7.73
CA ASN A 176 24.34 17.30 -8.32
C ASN A 176 23.42 18.42 -7.82
N PHE A 177 23.50 18.77 -6.54
CA PHE A 177 22.80 19.92 -5.96
C PHE A 177 23.15 21.22 -6.67
N PHE A 178 24.44 21.47 -6.91
CA PHE A 178 24.88 22.65 -7.63
C PHE A 178 24.28 22.71 -9.05
N VAL A 179 24.25 21.57 -9.76
CA VAL A 179 23.62 21.49 -11.09
C VAL A 179 22.11 21.81 -11.02
N VAL A 180 21.39 21.23 -10.06
CA VAL A 180 19.96 21.50 -9.84
C VAL A 180 19.70 22.97 -9.57
N VAL A 181 20.51 23.60 -8.72
CA VAL A 181 20.41 25.02 -8.38
C VAL A 181 20.77 25.89 -9.59
N ASN A 182 21.80 25.54 -10.35
CA ASN A 182 22.20 26.26 -11.55
C ASN A 182 21.09 26.22 -12.62
N ASP A 183 20.46 25.06 -12.83
CA ASP A 183 19.34 24.93 -13.75
C ASP A 183 18.13 25.75 -13.30
N LEU A 184 17.86 25.77 -11.99
CA LEU A 184 16.80 26.58 -11.41
C LEU A 184 17.04 28.07 -11.62
N LEU A 185 18.24 28.56 -11.27
CA LEU A 185 18.62 29.97 -11.45
C LEU A 185 18.68 30.35 -12.93
N GLY A 186 19.07 29.43 -13.80
CA GLY A 186 19.03 29.61 -15.25
C GLY A 186 17.63 29.70 -15.85
N GLY A 187 16.61 29.19 -15.13
CA GLY A 187 15.19 29.34 -15.48
C GLY A 187 14.57 30.66 -14.99
N MET A 188 15.31 31.48 -14.23
CA MET A 188 14.78 32.73 -13.67
C MET A 188 14.65 33.83 -14.73
N PRO A 189 13.74 34.79 -14.52
CA PRO A 189 13.66 35.99 -15.36
C PRO A 189 14.99 36.75 -15.39
N ASP A 190 15.34 37.33 -16.54
CA ASP A 190 16.59 38.09 -16.72
C ASP A 190 16.77 39.20 -15.67
N ASP A 191 15.68 39.87 -15.29
CA ASP A 191 15.68 40.91 -14.25
C ASP A 191 16.17 40.38 -12.89
N PHE A 192 15.80 39.14 -12.55
CA PHE A 192 16.24 38.49 -11.33
C PHE A 192 17.72 38.10 -11.44
N VAL A 193 18.11 37.48 -12.55
CA VAL A 193 19.50 37.06 -12.78
C VAL A 193 20.45 38.24 -12.74
N GLU A 194 20.10 39.39 -13.34
CA GLU A 194 20.90 40.61 -13.30
C GLU A 194 21.03 41.15 -11.86
N SER A 195 19.96 41.07 -11.05
CA SER A 195 19.99 41.46 -9.65
C SER A 195 20.85 40.53 -8.78
N PHE A 196 20.82 39.22 -9.08
CA PHE A 196 21.63 38.21 -8.38
C PHE A 196 23.11 38.36 -8.74
N VAL A 197 23.44 38.51 -10.02
CA VAL A 197 24.83 38.72 -10.47
C VAL A 197 25.42 40.02 -9.93
N ALA A 198 24.59 41.04 -9.68
CA ALA A 198 25.01 42.29 -9.05
C ALA A 198 25.18 42.20 -7.51
N SER A 199 24.73 41.10 -6.89
CA SER A 199 24.80 40.91 -5.44
C SER A 199 26.10 40.24 -5.01
N ASP A 200 26.42 40.35 -3.72
CA ASP A 200 27.60 39.72 -3.13
C ASP A 200 27.50 38.17 -3.12
N ASP A 201 26.29 37.63 -3.27
CA ASP A 201 25.99 36.19 -3.30
C ASP A 201 26.58 35.52 -4.54
N PHE A 202 26.68 36.27 -5.65
CA PHE A 202 27.26 35.75 -6.89
C PHE A 202 28.72 35.35 -6.73
N SER A 203 29.48 36.03 -5.85
CA SER A 203 30.89 35.70 -5.60
C SER A 203 31.05 34.31 -4.98
N LEU A 204 30.15 33.96 -4.05
CA LEU A 204 30.10 32.63 -3.45
C LEU A 204 29.61 31.59 -4.48
N PHE A 205 28.63 31.96 -5.31
CA PHE A 205 28.16 31.10 -6.38
C PHE A 205 29.26 30.75 -7.39
N GLU A 206 30.10 31.73 -7.78
CA GLU A 206 31.22 31.53 -8.70
C GLU A 206 32.34 30.68 -8.08
N SER A 207 32.66 30.89 -6.80
CA SER A 207 33.69 30.11 -6.12
C SER A 207 33.29 28.64 -6.00
N VAL A 208 32.05 28.37 -5.58
CA VAL A 208 31.52 27.01 -5.43
C VAL A 208 31.32 26.35 -6.80
N GLY A 209 30.88 27.11 -7.81
CA GLY A 209 30.67 26.60 -9.16
C GLY A 209 31.95 26.26 -9.93
N SER A 210 33.10 26.78 -9.49
CA SER A 210 34.40 26.46 -10.10
C SER A 210 34.87 25.04 -9.75
N ASP A 211 34.52 24.56 -8.56
CA ASP A 211 34.87 23.22 -8.08
C ASP A 211 33.87 22.74 -7.01
N PRO A 212 32.69 22.23 -7.40
CA PRO A 212 31.66 21.85 -6.45
C PRO A 212 32.05 20.64 -5.60
N GLU A 213 32.86 19.72 -6.13
CA GLU A 213 33.35 18.55 -5.39
C GLU A 213 34.47 18.92 -4.41
N GLY A 214 35.33 19.89 -4.75
CA GLY A 214 36.43 20.35 -3.89
C GLY A 214 36.09 21.48 -2.92
N THR A 215 34.85 21.96 -2.90
CA THR A 215 34.42 23.05 -2.02
C THR A 215 34.42 22.61 -0.54
N SER A 216 34.87 23.49 0.36
CA SER A 216 34.89 23.23 1.80
C SER A 216 33.49 23.12 2.40
N GLU A 217 33.33 22.35 3.48
CA GLU A 217 32.02 22.14 4.13
C GLU A 217 31.37 23.45 4.61
N ASP A 218 32.18 24.38 5.13
CA ASP A 218 31.74 25.73 5.53
C ASP A 218 31.17 26.54 4.34
N ASP A 219 31.85 26.49 3.18
CA ASP A 219 31.40 27.17 1.97
C ASP A 219 30.15 26.52 1.39
N ARG A 220 30.03 25.19 1.47
CA ARG A 220 28.83 24.43 1.06
C ARG A 220 27.62 24.80 1.92
N SER A 221 27.80 24.91 3.23
CA SER A 221 26.75 25.34 4.15
C SER A 221 26.31 26.78 3.88
N SER A 222 27.29 27.68 3.74
CA SER A 222 27.04 29.08 3.38
C SER A 222 26.29 29.20 2.04
N PHE A 223 26.66 28.39 1.05
CA PHE A 223 26.01 28.32 -0.26
C PHE A 223 24.57 27.80 -0.14
N PHE A 224 24.33 26.75 0.64
CA PHE A 224 22.98 26.24 0.86
C PHE A 224 22.07 27.30 1.50
N GLN A 225 22.55 28.02 2.52
CA GLN A 225 21.79 29.11 3.16
C GLN A 225 21.48 30.25 2.19
N MET A 226 22.45 30.63 1.35
CA MET A 226 22.27 31.61 0.28
C MET A 226 21.16 31.18 -0.68
N ILE A 227 21.20 29.93 -1.16
CA ILE A 227 20.18 29.40 -2.07
C ILE A 227 18.82 29.30 -1.39
N ASN A 228 18.74 28.89 -0.12
CA ASN A 228 17.49 28.83 0.62
C ASN A 228 16.85 30.22 0.78
N ARG A 229 17.67 31.26 1.00
CA ARG A 229 17.19 32.66 0.99
C ARG A 229 16.66 33.03 -0.38
N VAL A 230 17.43 32.79 -1.44
CA VAL A 230 17.04 33.09 -2.83
C VAL A 230 15.71 32.40 -3.17
N LEU A 231 15.58 31.12 -2.86
CA LEU A 231 14.37 30.33 -3.05
C LEU A 231 13.15 30.90 -2.31
N GLY A 232 13.37 31.48 -1.13
CA GLY A 232 12.33 32.15 -0.36
C GLY A 232 11.86 33.49 -0.93
N GLU A 233 12.67 34.12 -1.80
CA GLU A 233 12.34 35.37 -2.49
C GLU A 233 11.66 35.14 -3.84
N LEU A 234 11.61 33.90 -4.31
CA LEU A 234 11.02 33.54 -5.59
C LEU A 234 9.48 33.60 -5.56
N PRO A 235 8.84 33.86 -6.72
CA PRO A 235 7.40 33.73 -6.86
C PRO A 235 6.92 32.30 -6.59
N ASP A 236 5.74 32.16 -5.96
CA ASP A 236 5.12 30.87 -5.63
C ASP A 236 5.04 29.90 -6.83
N ASP A 237 4.83 30.43 -8.04
CA ASP A 237 4.74 29.63 -9.26
C ASP A 237 6.06 28.91 -9.58
N MET A 238 7.21 29.59 -9.40
CA MET A 238 8.55 29.03 -9.62
C MET A 238 8.94 28.06 -8.52
N VAL A 239 8.62 28.40 -7.25
CA VAL A 239 8.84 27.48 -6.12
C VAL A 239 8.03 26.20 -6.32
N LYS A 240 6.78 26.30 -6.76
CA LYS A 240 5.92 25.15 -7.01
C LYS A 240 6.44 24.27 -8.15
N GLU A 241 6.96 24.88 -9.22
CA GLU A 241 7.62 24.15 -10.30
C GLU A 241 8.87 23.42 -9.80
N PHE A 242 9.70 24.10 -9.00
CA PHE A 242 10.88 23.49 -8.40
C PHE A 242 10.55 22.32 -7.47
N VAL A 243 9.57 22.46 -6.58
CA VAL A 243 9.13 21.40 -5.65
C VAL A 243 8.57 20.17 -6.38
N GLN A 244 8.02 20.36 -7.58
CA GLN A 244 7.57 19.26 -8.45
C GLN A 244 8.69 18.64 -9.29
N SER A 245 9.84 19.30 -9.36
CA SER A 245 10.99 18.83 -10.12
C SER A 245 11.71 17.67 -9.42
N PRO A 246 12.37 16.78 -10.17
CA PRO A 246 13.21 15.73 -9.59
C PRO A 246 14.37 16.29 -8.74
N GLY A 247 14.80 17.53 -8.99
CA GLY A 247 15.89 18.19 -8.27
C GLY A 247 15.54 18.57 -6.82
N PHE A 248 14.25 18.63 -6.48
CA PHE A 248 13.83 18.95 -5.12
C PHE A 248 14.25 17.90 -4.08
N GLY A 249 14.36 16.62 -4.48
CA GLY A 249 14.86 15.57 -3.60
C GLY A 249 16.30 15.82 -3.15
N VAL A 250 17.15 16.25 -4.09
CA VAL A 250 18.55 16.61 -3.80
C VAL A 250 18.62 17.84 -2.90
N PHE A 251 17.76 18.84 -3.13
CA PHE A 251 17.66 20.00 -2.26
C PHE A 251 17.27 19.63 -0.82
N GLN A 252 16.31 18.72 -0.64
CA GLN A 252 15.92 18.25 0.70
C GLN A 252 17.05 17.52 1.41
N GLU A 253 17.75 16.64 0.71
CA GLU A 253 18.91 15.92 1.24
C GLU A 253 19.99 16.89 1.73
N MET A 254 20.38 17.86 0.89
CA MET A 254 21.33 18.90 1.27
C MET A 254 20.81 19.76 2.43
N GLY A 255 19.51 20.00 2.53
CA GLY A 255 18.91 20.71 3.65
C GLY A 255 18.94 19.94 4.98
N THR A 256 19.04 18.62 4.97
CA THR A 256 19.26 17.85 6.20
C THR A 256 20.71 17.93 6.70
N ILE A 257 21.65 18.19 5.79
CA ILE A 257 23.09 18.26 6.08
C ILE A 257 23.50 19.69 6.43
N TYR A 258 23.03 20.67 5.65
CA TYR A 258 23.46 22.07 5.67
C TYR A 258 22.38 23.05 6.15
N GLY A 259 21.23 22.55 6.62
CA GLY A 259 20.08 23.38 7.01
C GLY A 259 20.13 23.96 8.43
N GLU A 260 21.15 23.63 9.23
CA GLU A 260 21.31 24.12 10.61
C GLU A 260 21.98 25.51 10.69
#